data_AF-C5L6B2-F1
#
_entry.id   AF-C5L6B2-F1
#
_cell.length_a   1.000
_cell.length_b   1.000
_cell.length_c   1.000
_cell.angle_alpha   90.00
_cell.angle_beta   90.00
_cell.angle_gamma   90.00
#
_symmetry.space_group_name_H-M   'P 1'
#
loop_
_entity.id
_entity.type
_entity.pdbx_description
1 polymer ?
#
loop_
_entity_poly.entity_id
_entity_poly.type
_entity_poly.pdbx_seq_one_letter_code
_entity_poly.pdbx_strand_id
1 'polypeptide(L)' 'MASQQSPSAVIMVRPGVFFSNPETATDNVFQTAVGMDPKECLPKAQAEFDNYVKILRDAVKLSPLPAI' A
#
# COMPACT_ATOMS: atom_id res chain seq x y z
N MET A 1 -21.43 23.03 -9.24
CA MET A 1 -20.14 22.70 -8.61
C MET A 1 -20.19 21.25 -8.18
N ALA A 2 -19.26 20.41 -8.63
CA ALA A 2 -19.26 18.99 -8.27
C ALA A 2 -18.67 18.84 -6.85
N SER A 3 -19.37 18.14 -5.95
CA SER A 3 -18.80 17.78 -4.65
C SER A 3 -17.66 16.79 -4.88
N GLN A 4 -16.46 17.09 -4.43
CA GLN A 4 -15.36 16.12 -4.43
C GLN A 4 -15.70 15.01 -3.43
N GLN A 5 -16.03 13.82 -3.94
CA GLN A 5 -16.15 12.62 -3.10
C GLN A 5 -14.75 12.05 -2.91
N SER A 6 -14.27 12.04 -1.67
CA SER A 6 -13.01 11.40 -1.30
C SER A 6 -13.20 10.56 -0.03
N PRO A 7 -12.46 9.45 0.12
CA PRO A 7 -12.50 8.66 1.35
C PRO A 7 -12.09 9.50 2.56
N SER A 8 -12.83 9.42 3.66
CA SER A 8 -12.49 10.06 4.94
C SER A 8 -11.49 9.24 5.76
N ALA A 9 -11.39 7.93 5.47
CA ALA A 9 -10.48 7.01 6.12
C ALA A 9 -10.07 5.89 5.16
N VAL A 10 -8.88 5.33 5.40
CA VAL A 10 -8.37 4.15 4.70
C VAL A 10 -7.85 3.16 5.72
N ILE A 11 -8.10 1.87 5.48
CA ILE A 11 -7.51 0.78 6.25
C ILE A 11 -6.39 0.19 5.41
N MET A 12 -5.22 0.02 6.01
CA MET A 12 -4.05 -0.57 5.37
C MET A 12 -3.52 -1.71 6.22
N VAL A 13 -3.17 -2.83 5.59
CA VAL A 13 -2.62 -4.02 6.26
C VAL A 13 -1.13 -4.10 5.95
N ARG A 14 -0.29 -3.98 6.99
CA ARG A 14 1.16 -4.06 6.84
C ARG A 14 1.59 -5.49 6.50
N PRO A 15 2.43 -5.71 5.48
CA PRO A 15 2.82 -7.06 5.08
C PRO A 15 3.69 -7.73 6.16
N GLY A 16 3.30 -8.95 6.55
CA GLY A 16 4.09 -9.82 7.43
C GLY A 16 4.93 -10.85 6.66
N VAL A 17 4.50 -11.22 5.46
CA VAL A 17 5.21 -12.09 4.50
C VAL A 17 4.94 -11.52 3.11
N PHE A 18 5.94 -11.49 2.23
CA PHE A 18 5.81 -10.87 0.91
C PHE A 18 6.61 -11.62 -0.16
N PHE A 19 5.89 -12.24 -1.10
CA PHE A 19 6.43 -12.94 -2.27
C PHE A 19 5.30 -13.14 -3.30
N SER A 20 5.64 -13.37 -4.57
CA SER A 20 4.66 -13.67 -5.61
C SER A 20 3.97 -15.00 -5.32
N ASN A 21 2.64 -15.07 -5.40
CA ASN A 21 1.91 -16.30 -5.15
C ASN A 21 2.24 -17.36 -6.22
N PRO A 22 2.90 -18.49 -5.87
CA PRO A 22 3.32 -19.50 -6.84
C PRO A 22 2.16 -20.09 -7.65
N GLU A 23 0.98 -20.22 -7.05
CA GLU A 23 -0.20 -20.84 -7.67
C GLU A 23 -0.79 -19.99 -8.79
N THR A 24 -0.58 -18.67 -8.76
CA THR A 24 -1.15 -17.72 -9.73
C THR A 24 -0.09 -16.94 -10.48
N ALA A 25 1.20 -17.27 -10.31
CA ALA A 25 2.30 -16.51 -10.90
C ALA A 25 2.31 -16.57 -12.43
N THR A 26 1.72 -17.61 -13.03
CA THR A 26 1.74 -17.85 -14.46
C THR A 26 0.63 -17.16 -15.24
N ASP A 27 -0.49 -16.83 -14.58
CA ASP A 27 -1.70 -16.32 -15.23
C ASP A 27 -2.23 -15.00 -14.63
N ASN A 28 -1.75 -14.60 -13.45
CA ASN A 28 -2.03 -13.30 -12.88
C ASN A 28 -0.98 -12.28 -13.29
N VAL A 29 -1.37 -11.32 -14.13
CA VAL A 29 -0.50 -10.23 -14.61
C VAL A 29 0.08 -9.35 -13.49
N PHE A 30 -0.48 -9.40 -12.28
CA PHE A 30 0.02 -8.69 -11.10
C PHE A 30 1.06 -9.50 -10.30
N GLN A 31 1.28 -10.77 -10.64
CA GLN A 31 2.16 -11.69 -9.91
C GLN A 31 3.49 -11.92 -10.67
N THR A 32 4.22 -10.85 -10.92
CA THR A 32 5.53 -10.92 -11.60
C THR A 32 6.60 -11.44 -10.65
N ALA A 33 7.47 -12.32 -11.12
CA ALA A 33 8.65 -12.74 -10.38
C ALA A 33 9.62 -11.57 -10.22
N VAL A 34 9.87 -11.16 -8.97
CA VAL A 34 10.74 -10.00 -8.65
C VAL A 34 12.23 -10.34 -8.80
N GLY A 35 12.58 -11.64 -8.94
CA GLY A 35 13.98 -12.09 -9.05
C GLY A 35 14.83 -11.80 -7.81
N MET A 36 14.19 -11.56 -6.67
CA MET A 36 14.83 -11.15 -5.41
C MET A 36 14.68 -12.26 -4.37
N ASP A 37 15.66 -12.39 -3.46
CA ASP A 37 15.53 -13.28 -2.30
C ASP A 37 14.30 -12.84 -1.46
N PRO A 38 13.37 -13.75 -1.13
CA PRO A 38 12.24 -13.47 -0.25
C PRO A 38 12.62 -12.76 1.06
N LYS A 39 13.81 -13.05 1.60
CA LYS A 39 14.33 -12.41 2.82
C LYS A 39 14.65 -10.92 2.64
N GLU A 40 14.96 -10.49 1.43
CA GLU A 40 15.20 -9.08 1.09
C GLU A 40 13.93 -8.37 0.62
N CYS A 41 12.98 -9.14 0.07
CA CYS A 41 11.74 -8.62 -0.48
C CYS A 41 10.83 -8.04 0.60
N LEU A 42 10.66 -8.74 1.73
CA LEU A 42 9.79 -8.29 2.83
C LEU A 42 10.22 -6.95 3.44
N PRO A 43 11.50 -6.72 3.83
CA PRO A 43 11.92 -5.42 4.35
C PRO A 43 11.70 -4.27 3.38
N LYS A 44 11.92 -4.49 2.07
CA LYS A 44 11.68 -3.47 1.04
C LYS A 44 10.20 -3.13 0.89
N ALA A 45 9.34 -4.15 0.83
CA ALA A 45 7.89 -3.94 0.77
C ALA A 45 7.35 -3.23 2.02
N GLN A 46 7.89 -3.56 3.20
CA GLN A 46 7.56 -2.86 4.43
C GLN A 46 8.01 -1.39 4.41
N ALA A 47 9.22 -1.10 3.91
CA ALA A 47 9.70 0.27 3.77
C ALA A 47 8.83 1.09 2.80
N GLU A 48 8.43 0.50 1.67
CA GLU A 48 7.51 1.14 0.72
C GLU A 48 6.15 1.43 1.35
N PHE A 49 5.58 0.44 2.05
CA PHE A 49 4.34 0.59 2.80
C PHE A 49 4.42 1.72 3.84
N ASP A 50 5.46 1.71 4.67
CA ASP A 50 5.63 2.68 5.75
C ASP A 50 5.81 4.11 5.18
N ASN A 51 6.52 4.24 4.05
CA ASN A 51 6.64 5.49 3.30
C ASN A 51 5.29 5.99 2.78
N TYR A 52 4.47 5.12 2.20
CA TYR A 52 3.16 5.51 1.68
C TYR A 52 2.19 5.90 2.81
N VAL A 53 2.19 5.15 3.92
CA VAL A 53 1.42 5.52 5.13
C VAL A 53 1.82 6.90 5.63
N LYS A 54 3.11 7.24 5.61
CA LYS A 54 3.58 8.58 5.97
C LYS A 54 2.97 9.65 5.06
N ILE A 55 2.99 9.45 3.74
CA ILE A 55 2.40 10.38 2.76
C ILE A 55 0.92 10.60 3.06
N LEU A 56 0.15 9.52 3.25
CA LEU A 56 -1.29 9.63 3.53
C LEU A 56 -1.56 10.37 4.83
N ARG A 57 -0.80 10.09 5.89
CA ARG A 57 -0.94 10.80 7.18
C ARG A 57 -0.60 12.28 7.06
N ASP A 58 0.42 12.64 6.29
CA ASP A 58 0.80 14.03 6.10
C ASP A 58 -0.23 14.78 5.23
N ALA A 59 -0.83 14.13 4.24
CA ALA A 59 -1.93 14.70 3.46
C ALA A 59 -3.18 14.97 4.30
N VAL A 60 -3.50 14.08 5.25
CA VAL A 60 -4.61 14.28 6.21
C VAL A 60 -4.33 15.46 7.13
N LYS A 61 -3.10 15.63 7.63
CA LYS A 61 -2.75 16.79 8.50
C LYS A 61 -2.90 18.14 7.80
N LEU A 62 -2.77 18.17 6.47
CA LEU A 62 -2.89 19.39 5.66
C LEU A 62 -4.35 19.73 5.29
N SER A 63 -5.30 18.86 5.60
CA SER A 63 -6.73 19.06 5.33
C SER A 63 -7.48 19.14 6.66
N PRO A 64 -8.17 20.25 7.00
CA PRO A 64 -8.99 20.26 8.20
C PRO A 64 -10.06 19.17 8.07
N LEU A 65 -10.19 18.33 9.09
CA LEU A 65 -11.32 17.41 9.18
C LEU A 65 -12.61 18.25 9.12
N PRO A 66 -13.61 17.86 8.31
CA PRO A 66 -14.89 18.52 8.34
C PRO A 66 -15.46 18.42 9.77
N ALA A 67 -15.89 19.56 10.32
CA ALA A 67 -16.60 19.59 11.58
C ALA A 67 -17.84 18.69 11.45
N ILE A 68 -18.00 17.77 12.42
CA ILE A 68 -19.17 16.90 12.56
C ILE A 68 -20.37 17.75 12.96
#